data_AF-A0A1H1RW30-F1
#
_entry.id   AF-A0A1H1RW30-F1
#
_cell.length_a   1.000
_cell.length_b   1.000
_cell.length_c   1.000
_cell.angle_alpha   90.00
_cell.angle_beta   90.00
_cell.angle_gamma   90.00
#
_symmetry.space_group_name_H-M   'P 1'
#
loop_
_entity.id
_entity.type
_entity.pdbx_description
1 polymer ?
#
loop_
_entity_poly.entity_id
_entity_poly.type
_entity_poly.pdbx_seq_one_letter_code
_entity_poly.pdbx_strand_id
1 'polypeptide(L)'
;MRPVPLFCRLLVAACAAEPSDEPEKERDPGLSGLYEGIAEAPEGAGAGDRLCLVGGEGEGEGEGKGESEARQARLAFVTLGGAITRGRAACSGLGTARREGGPLVVTLAGDGDCSFTAAIEDDRIAFPAEVPAGCAYYWSAQASLAGRDFVLVEAGRAAARRARDLVGDPLCP
;
A
#
# COMPACT_ATOMS: atom_id res chain seq x y z
N MET A 1 11.71 -73.81 -29.71
CA MET A 1 12.39 -72.59 -30.21
C MET A 1 11.53 -71.36 -29.90
N ARG A 2 12.19 -70.24 -29.55
CA ARG A 2 11.74 -68.83 -29.40
C ARG A 2 11.11 -68.26 -30.71
N PRO A 3 10.50 -67.04 -30.79
CA PRO A 3 10.70 -65.86 -29.93
C PRO A 3 9.49 -64.93 -29.64
N VAL A 4 9.74 -64.00 -28.71
CA VAL A 4 9.00 -62.73 -28.44
C VAL A 4 9.26 -61.72 -29.58
N PRO A 5 8.32 -60.81 -29.86
CA PRO A 5 8.76 -59.40 -29.95
C PRO A 5 7.83 -58.41 -29.23
N LEU A 6 8.50 -57.46 -28.58
CA LEU A 6 8.00 -56.17 -28.10
C LEU A 6 7.26 -55.42 -29.22
N PHE A 7 6.09 -54.86 -28.88
CA PHE A 7 5.68 -53.58 -29.45
C PHE A 7 5.21 -52.65 -28.33
N CYS A 8 6.11 -51.75 -28.00
CA CYS A 8 5.92 -50.48 -27.31
C CYS A 8 4.77 -49.70 -27.95
N ARG A 9 3.75 -49.26 -27.19
CA ARG A 9 3.02 -48.00 -27.44
C ARG A 9 2.24 -47.48 -26.21
N LEU A 10 2.65 -46.28 -25.80
CA LEU A 10 1.90 -45.19 -25.17
C LEU A 10 1.24 -45.44 -23.80
N LEU A 11 2.04 -45.22 -22.75
CA LEU A 11 1.56 -44.58 -21.52
C LEU A 11 1.14 -43.13 -21.86
N VAL A 12 -0.15 -42.90 -22.11
CA VAL A 12 -0.73 -41.57 -21.93
C VAL A 12 -0.96 -41.43 -20.42
N ALA A 13 0.08 -40.99 -19.72
CA ALA A 13 -0.07 -40.39 -18.41
C ALA A 13 -0.84 -39.08 -18.62
N ALA A 14 -2.17 -39.15 -18.52
CA ALA A 14 -3.00 -37.97 -18.34
C ALA A 14 -2.69 -37.41 -16.95
N CYS A 15 -1.62 -36.62 -16.84
CA CYS A 15 -1.48 -35.68 -15.76
C CYS A 15 -2.60 -34.65 -15.93
N ALA A 16 -3.76 -34.92 -15.33
CA ALA A 16 -4.66 -33.85 -14.97
C ALA A 16 -3.84 -32.94 -14.06
N ALA A 17 -3.42 -31.79 -14.59
CA ALA A 17 -2.87 -30.72 -13.79
C ALA A 17 -3.97 -30.31 -12.82
N GLU A 18 -3.84 -30.80 -11.59
CA GLU A 18 -4.69 -30.43 -10.47
C GLU A 18 -4.50 -28.92 -10.31
N PRO A 19 -5.57 -28.10 -10.35
CA PRO A 19 -5.44 -26.71 -9.97
C PRO A 19 -4.91 -26.74 -8.54
N SER A 20 -3.66 -26.33 -8.40
CA SER A 20 -3.01 -26.23 -7.11
C SER A 20 -3.76 -25.14 -6.37
N ASP A 21 -4.68 -25.57 -5.52
CA ASP A 21 -5.27 -24.78 -4.45
C ASP A 21 -4.13 -24.51 -3.46
N GLU A 22 -3.20 -23.65 -3.88
CA GLU A 22 -2.28 -23.00 -2.94
C GLU A 22 -3.20 -22.27 -1.97
N PRO A 23 -3.09 -22.49 -0.65
CA PRO A 23 -3.93 -21.78 0.30
C PRO A 23 -3.70 -20.30 0.02
N GLU A 24 -4.74 -19.64 -0.50
CA GLU A 24 -4.73 -18.22 -0.82
C GLU A 24 -4.34 -17.54 0.47
N LYS A 25 -3.04 -17.21 0.57
CA LYS A 25 -2.35 -16.66 1.73
C LYS A 25 -3.31 -15.66 2.34
N GLU A 26 -3.90 -16.04 3.49
CA GLU A 26 -4.99 -15.34 4.15
C GLU A 26 -4.90 -13.85 3.83
N ARG A 27 -5.72 -13.46 2.84
CA ARG A 27 -5.59 -12.18 2.15
C ARG A 27 -5.89 -11.16 3.22
N ASP A 28 -4.86 -10.53 3.80
CA ASP A 28 -5.03 -9.48 4.81
C ASP A 28 -6.11 -8.56 4.24
N PRO A 29 -7.32 -8.50 4.83
CA PRO A 29 -8.38 -7.65 4.29
C PRO A 29 -7.97 -6.17 4.38
N GLY A 30 -6.87 -5.90 5.08
CA GLY A 30 -6.29 -4.61 5.36
C GLY A 30 -5.21 -4.25 4.37
N LEU A 31 -5.22 -2.97 4.05
CA LEU A 31 -4.24 -2.19 3.30
C LEU A 31 -2.79 -2.29 3.80
N SER A 32 -2.48 -3.18 4.75
CA SER A 32 -1.20 -3.29 5.39
C SER A 32 -0.12 -3.54 4.34
N GLY A 33 0.89 -2.69 4.29
CA GLY A 33 1.97 -2.85 3.31
C GLY A 33 2.90 -1.66 3.25
N LEU A 34 4.00 -1.87 2.53
CA LEU A 34 4.92 -0.83 2.08
C LEU A 34 4.58 -0.48 0.63
N TYR A 35 4.43 0.82 0.39
CA TYR A 35 4.14 1.39 -0.91
C TYR A 35 5.23 2.42 -1.27
N GLU A 36 5.50 2.53 -2.57
CA GLU A 36 6.50 3.44 -3.12
C GLU A 36 5.87 4.34 -4.16
N GLY A 37 6.31 5.60 -4.24
CA GLY A 37 5.75 6.53 -5.22
C GLY A 37 6.12 6.15 -6.65
N ILE A 38 5.18 6.37 -7.55
CA ILE A 38 5.41 6.23 -8.99
C ILE A 38 5.77 7.61 -9.55
N ALA A 39 6.92 7.69 -10.23
CA ALA A 39 7.32 8.91 -10.92
C ALA A 39 6.73 8.95 -12.34
N GLU A 40 5.42 9.20 -12.46
CA GLU A 40 4.84 9.56 -13.75
C GLU A 40 5.21 11.02 -14.05
N ALA A 41 5.98 11.22 -15.11
CA ALA A 41 6.63 12.47 -15.50
C ALA A 41 5.66 13.64 -15.82
N PRO A 42 6.12 14.91 -15.76
CA PRO A 42 7.52 15.31 -15.74
C PRO A 42 8.03 15.76 -14.36
N GLU A 43 9.27 15.39 -14.07
CA GLU A 43 10.11 15.88 -12.96
C GLU A 43 9.96 15.18 -11.59
N GLY A 44 10.24 13.86 -11.55
CA GLY A 44 10.76 13.21 -10.34
C GLY A 44 9.86 13.16 -9.10
N ALA A 45 8.65 13.70 -9.19
CA ALA A 45 7.60 13.58 -8.18
C ALA A 45 7.21 12.10 -8.10
N GLY A 46 7.68 11.39 -7.07
CA GLY A 46 7.45 9.96 -6.87
C GLY A 46 8.73 9.18 -6.55
N ALA A 47 9.87 9.58 -7.11
CA ALA A 47 11.14 8.88 -6.88
C ALA A 47 11.63 9.11 -5.43
N GLY A 48 11.57 8.07 -4.61
CA GLY A 48 11.92 8.14 -3.18
C GLY A 48 10.74 8.46 -2.26
N ASP A 49 9.53 8.63 -2.82
CA ASP A 49 8.32 8.73 -2.03
C ASP A 49 8.02 7.37 -1.39
N ARG A 50 7.54 7.40 -0.15
CA ARG A 50 7.21 6.21 0.64
C ARG A 50 5.89 6.43 1.33
N LEU A 51 5.05 5.40 1.30
CA LEU A 51 3.83 5.31 2.07
C LEU A 51 3.82 3.95 2.76
N CYS A 52 3.43 3.91 4.02
CA CYS A 52 3.22 2.65 4.71
C CYS A 52 1.88 2.68 5.43
N LEU A 53 1.24 1.52 5.44
CA LEU A 53 -0.07 1.30 6.05
C LEU A 53 0.05 0.10 6.98
N VAL A 54 -0.45 0.24 8.21
CA VAL A 54 -0.49 -0.83 9.21
C VAL A 54 -1.94 -0.98 9.62
N GLY A 55 -2.64 -2.02 9.14
CA GLY A 55 -4.04 -2.27 9.48
C GLY A 55 -4.23 -2.43 10.99
N GLY A 56 -5.32 -1.88 11.54
CA GLY A 56 -5.70 -2.05 12.94
C GLY A 56 -5.88 -3.53 13.32
N GLU A 57 -5.53 -3.88 14.56
CA GLU A 57 -5.78 -5.20 15.13
C GLU A 57 -7.27 -5.38 15.32
N GLY A 58 -7.92 -6.09 14.40
CA GLY A 58 -9.12 -6.81 14.76
C GLY A 58 -8.66 -8.04 15.52
N GLU A 59 -8.74 -7.99 16.85
CA GLU A 59 -8.64 -9.19 17.68
C GLU A 59 -9.77 -10.15 17.26
N GLY A 60 -9.43 -11.43 17.11
CA GLY A 60 -10.36 -12.46 16.67
C GLY A 60 -11.57 -12.63 17.58
N GLU A 61 -12.67 -13.09 16.98
CA GLU A 61 -13.79 -13.83 17.60
C GLU A 61 -14.09 -13.51 19.07
N GLY A 62 -14.62 -12.30 19.32
CA GLY A 62 -15.26 -11.95 20.57
C GLY A 62 -16.67 -11.40 20.28
N GLU A 63 -17.70 -12.17 20.61
CA GLU A 63 -19.09 -11.72 20.52
C GLU A 63 -19.32 -10.48 21.41
N GLY A 64 -19.61 -9.35 20.77
CA GLY A 64 -20.39 -8.25 21.34
C GLY A 64 -19.64 -7.23 22.19
N LYS A 65 -19.17 -6.14 21.57
CA LYS A 65 -19.53 -4.75 21.92
C LYS A 65 -18.75 -3.74 21.07
N GLY A 66 -19.49 -2.92 20.32
CA GLY A 66 -18.98 -1.73 19.64
C GLY A 66 -19.06 -1.87 18.12
N GLU A 67 -20.14 -1.36 17.53
CA GLU A 67 -20.20 -1.11 16.09
C GLU A 67 -19.02 -0.24 15.65
N SER A 68 -18.21 -0.77 14.74
CA SER A 68 -17.64 0.01 13.63
C SER A 68 -16.77 1.22 13.99
N GLU A 69 -15.77 1.06 14.87
CA GLU A 69 -14.47 1.68 14.57
C GLU A 69 -13.89 0.91 13.38
N ALA A 70 -14.42 1.16 12.18
CA ALA A 70 -14.12 0.40 10.98
C ALA A 70 -12.61 0.30 10.76
N ARG A 71 -12.03 -0.86 11.11
CA ARG A 71 -10.61 -1.28 11.02
C ARG A 71 -9.72 -0.19 10.40
N GLN A 72 -9.41 0.84 11.18
CA GLN A 72 -8.60 1.94 10.69
C GLN A 72 -7.16 1.46 10.60
N ALA A 73 -6.53 1.62 9.45
CA ALA A 73 -5.09 1.46 9.32
C ALA A 73 -4.41 2.72 9.85
N ARG A 74 -3.30 2.57 10.57
CA ARG A 74 -2.37 3.69 10.76
C ARG A 74 -1.58 3.86 9.48
N LEU A 75 -1.31 5.10 9.10
CA LEU A 75 -0.49 5.40 7.94
C LEU A 75 0.62 6.38 8.29
N ALA A 76 1.69 6.30 7.50
CA ALA A 76 2.73 7.30 7.48
C ALA A 76 3.23 7.47 6.04
N PHE A 77 3.55 8.70 5.65
CA PHE A 77 4.09 8.98 4.33
C PHE A 77 5.24 9.98 4.40
N VAL A 78 6.09 9.91 3.38
CA VAL A 78 7.04 10.95 3.05
C VAL A 78 7.14 11.07 1.53
N THR A 79 7.07 12.30 1.02
CA THR A 79 7.20 12.59 -0.42
C THR A 79 8.20 13.70 -0.65
N LEU A 80 8.93 13.62 -1.75
CA LEU A 80 9.83 14.65 -2.22
C LEU A 80 9.13 15.55 -3.26
N GLY A 81 9.37 16.85 -3.18
CA GLY A 81 9.01 17.82 -4.22
C GLY A 81 10.02 17.83 -5.37
N GLY A 82 9.59 18.30 -6.54
CA GLY A 82 10.44 18.36 -7.74
C GLY A 82 11.58 19.38 -7.69
N ALA A 83 11.54 20.34 -6.75
CA ALA A 83 12.56 21.38 -6.60
C ALA A 83 13.75 20.89 -5.76
N ILE A 84 14.61 20.04 -6.33
CA ILE A 84 15.87 19.58 -5.73
C ILE A 84 16.95 20.67 -5.59
N THR A 85 16.70 21.90 -6.08
CA THR A 85 17.75 22.92 -6.26
C THR A 85 17.95 23.93 -5.12
N ARG A 86 17.06 24.06 -4.12
CA ARG A 86 17.33 24.84 -2.88
C ARG A 86 16.46 24.37 -1.71
N GLY A 87 17.00 23.45 -0.91
CA GLY A 87 16.28 22.86 0.23
C GLY A 87 15.26 21.83 -0.25
N ARG A 88 15.26 20.63 0.34
CA ARG A 88 14.33 19.57 -0.10
C ARG A 88 12.92 19.99 0.29
N ALA A 89 12.13 20.41 -0.69
CA ALA A 89 10.69 20.49 -0.53
C ALA A 89 10.20 19.05 -0.26
N ALA A 90 9.51 18.82 0.85
CA ALA A 90 9.03 17.50 1.24
C ALA A 90 7.71 17.61 1.97
N CYS A 91 6.87 16.58 1.81
CA CYS A 91 5.69 16.37 2.62
C CYS A 91 5.96 15.18 3.53
N SER A 92 5.57 15.24 4.79
CA SER A 92 5.52 14.07 5.65
C SER A 92 4.39 14.18 6.65
N GLY A 93 3.85 13.04 7.05
CA GLY A 93 2.74 13.00 7.98
C GLY A 93 2.42 11.61 8.47
N LEU A 94 1.80 11.57 9.64
CA LEU A 94 1.19 10.39 10.23
C LEU A 94 -0.33 10.56 10.19
N GLY A 95 -1.07 9.45 10.18
CA GLY A 95 -2.52 9.53 10.15
C GLY A 95 -3.21 8.18 10.25
N THR A 96 -4.48 8.18 9.86
CA THR A 96 -5.31 6.99 9.75
C THR A 96 -5.94 6.89 8.38
N ALA A 97 -6.17 5.66 7.94
CA ALA A 97 -6.75 5.33 6.65
C ALA A 97 -7.87 4.31 6.84
N ARG A 98 -9.03 4.56 6.24
CA ARG A 98 -10.23 3.74 6.37
C ARG A 98 -10.83 3.47 4.99
N ARG A 99 -11.14 2.21 4.68
CA ARG A 99 -11.90 1.89 3.46
C ARG A 99 -13.37 2.25 3.64
N GLU A 100 -13.93 2.96 2.67
CA GLU A 100 -15.36 3.32 2.63
C GLU A 100 -16.04 2.73 1.39
N GLY A 101 -16.29 1.41 1.38
CA GLY A 101 -16.99 0.75 0.27
C GLY A 101 -16.23 0.73 -1.07
N GLY A 102 -14.96 1.15 -1.08
CA GLY A 102 -14.11 1.21 -2.27
C GLY A 102 -12.90 2.10 -2.02
N PRO A 103 -13.10 3.43 -2.00
CA PRO A 103 -12.01 4.39 -1.78
C PRO A 103 -11.44 4.36 -0.36
N LEU A 104 -10.27 4.99 -0.21
CA LEU A 104 -9.57 5.17 1.05
C LEU A 104 -9.81 6.58 1.59
N VAL A 105 -10.45 6.69 2.74
CA VAL A 105 -10.48 7.96 3.48
C VAL A 105 -9.22 8.05 4.32
N VAL A 106 -8.38 9.02 4.00
CA VAL A 106 -7.14 9.37 4.68
C VAL A 106 -7.40 10.55 5.59
N THR A 107 -7.00 10.46 6.86
CA THR A 107 -7.06 11.56 7.82
C THR A 107 -5.69 11.71 8.47
N LEU A 108 -5.05 12.86 8.27
CA LEU A 108 -3.74 13.14 8.86
C LEU A 108 -3.90 13.62 10.30
N ALA A 109 -2.96 13.22 11.16
CA ALA A 109 -2.90 13.60 12.56
C ALA A 109 -1.99 14.81 12.72
N GLY A 110 -2.49 15.86 13.39
CA GLY A 110 -1.78 17.11 13.62
C GLY A 110 -2.76 18.27 13.79
N ASP A 111 -2.23 19.49 13.80
CA ASP A 111 -3.03 20.71 14.03
C ASP A 111 -3.83 21.16 12.80
N GLY A 112 -3.53 20.58 11.62
CA GLY A 112 -4.29 20.84 10.39
C GLY A 112 -5.43 19.86 10.20
N ASP A 113 -6.65 20.39 9.99
CA ASP A 113 -7.82 19.63 9.53
C ASP A 113 -7.57 19.11 8.10
N CYS A 114 -6.92 17.94 7.98
CA CYS A 114 -6.58 17.33 6.71
C CYS A 114 -7.20 15.93 6.61
N SER A 115 -8.28 15.85 5.84
CA SER A 115 -8.92 14.58 5.46
C SER A 115 -9.28 14.60 3.99
N PHE A 116 -8.98 13.52 3.27
CA PHE A 116 -9.26 13.41 1.84
C PHE A 116 -9.48 11.96 1.43
N THR A 117 -10.04 11.78 0.24
CA THR A 117 -10.32 10.46 -0.32
C THR A 117 -9.29 10.13 -1.40
N ALA A 118 -8.58 9.02 -1.22
CA ALA A 118 -7.68 8.44 -2.21
C ALA A 118 -8.37 7.27 -2.92
N ALA A 119 -8.14 7.15 -4.22
CA ALA A 119 -8.60 6.00 -5.00
C ALA A 119 -7.70 4.80 -4.75
N ILE A 120 -8.28 3.61 -4.86
CA ILE A 120 -7.55 2.35 -4.80
C ILE A 120 -7.81 1.63 -6.11
N GLU A 121 -6.74 1.35 -6.84
CA GLU A 121 -6.76 0.68 -8.13
C GLU A 121 -5.81 -0.51 -8.03
N ASP A 122 -6.34 -1.71 -7.85
CA ASP A 122 -5.56 -2.94 -7.64
C ASP A 122 -4.53 -2.82 -6.50
N ASP A 123 -3.27 -2.60 -6.84
CA ASP A 123 -2.12 -2.44 -5.94
C ASP A 123 -1.65 -0.98 -5.79
N ARG A 124 -2.35 -0.04 -6.42
CA ARG A 124 -2.07 1.40 -6.39
C ARG A 124 -3.03 2.16 -5.47
N ILE A 125 -2.48 3.14 -4.76
CA ILE A 125 -3.21 4.17 -4.04
C ILE A 125 -2.94 5.51 -4.72
N ALA A 126 -3.99 6.12 -5.26
CA ALA A 126 -3.92 7.39 -5.98
C ALA A 126 -4.53 8.52 -5.15
N PHE A 127 -3.71 9.50 -4.79
CA PHE A 127 -4.17 10.68 -4.06
C PHE A 127 -4.86 11.65 -5.03
N PRO A 128 -5.85 12.42 -4.55
CA PRO A 128 -6.63 13.30 -5.41
C PRO A 128 -5.74 14.41 -5.99
N ALA A 129 -6.09 14.88 -7.19
CA ALA A 129 -5.39 15.98 -7.86
C ALA A 129 -5.43 17.30 -7.06
N GLU A 130 -6.39 17.44 -6.15
CA GLU A 130 -6.52 18.55 -5.22
C GLU A 130 -6.78 18.01 -3.81
N VAL A 131 -6.13 18.62 -2.82
CA VAL A 131 -6.27 18.28 -1.39
C VAL A 131 -6.75 19.52 -0.62
N PRO A 132 -7.48 19.35 0.49
CA PRO A 132 -7.98 20.49 1.27
C PRO A 132 -6.88 21.43 1.74
N ALA A 133 -7.20 22.73 1.85
CA ALA A 133 -6.23 23.74 2.30
C ALA A 133 -5.65 23.46 3.70
N GLY A 134 -6.39 22.78 4.58
CA GLY A 134 -5.92 22.35 5.90
C GLY A 134 -4.75 21.35 5.85
N CYS A 135 -4.52 20.71 4.71
CA CYS A 135 -3.37 19.84 4.50
C CYS A 135 -2.06 20.62 4.30
N ALA A 136 -2.12 21.95 4.11
CA ALA A 136 -0.94 22.80 3.90
C ALA A 136 0.09 22.75 5.04
N TYR A 137 -0.35 22.35 6.23
CA TYR A 137 0.50 22.18 7.40
C TYR A 137 1.55 21.06 7.23
N TYR A 138 1.26 20.04 6.44
CA TYR A 138 2.06 18.80 6.37
C TYR A 138 3.18 18.83 5.33
N TRP A 139 3.43 19.99 4.71
CA TRP A 139 4.44 20.11 3.67
C TRP A 139 5.21 21.42 3.71
N SER A 140 6.48 21.35 3.35
CA SER A 140 7.31 22.54 3.19
C SER A 140 7.00 23.27 1.88
N ALA A 141 7.43 24.52 1.77
CA ALA A 141 7.16 25.36 0.61
C ALA A 141 7.53 24.63 -0.69
N GLN A 142 6.63 24.68 -1.69
CA GLN A 142 6.80 24.06 -3.01
C GLN A 142 6.70 22.53 -3.07
N ALA A 143 6.29 21.86 -1.99
CA ALA A 143 5.87 20.47 -2.02
C ALA A 143 4.33 20.38 -2.07
N SER A 144 3.82 19.29 -2.66
CA SER A 144 2.39 18.99 -2.72
C SER A 144 2.18 17.49 -2.61
N LEU A 145 1.19 17.12 -1.79
CA LEU A 145 0.67 15.76 -1.67
C LEU A 145 -0.34 15.41 -2.77
N ALA A 146 -0.85 16.42 -3.47
CA ALA A 146 -1.86 16.26 -4.50
C ALA A 146 -1.32 15.48 -5.71
N GLY A 147 -2.14 14.58 -6.25
CA GLY A 147 -1.81 13.79 -7.44
C GLY A 147 -0.67 12.79 -7.23
N ARG A 148 -0.37 12.41 -5.98
CA ARG A 148 0.65 11.42 -5.67
C ARG A 148 0.10 10.01 -5.80
N ASP A 149 0.86 9.16 -6.45
CA ASP A 149 0.51 7.76 -6.66
C ASP A 149 1.53 6.86 -6.01
N PHE A 150 1.03 5.86 -5.28
CA PHE A 150 1.85 4.88 -4.59
C PHE A 150 1.48 3.49 -5.06
N VAL A 151 2.47 2.68 -5.45
CA VAL A 151 2.29 1.26 -5.77
C VAL A 151 2.73 0.39 -4.60
N LEU A 152 1.99 -0.67 -4.31
CA LEU A 152 2.36 -1.65 -3.31
C LEU A 152 3.62 -2.39 -3.74
N VAL A 153 4.66 -2.31 -2.93
CA VAL A 153 5.90 -3.07 -3.15
C VAL A 153 5.87 -4.38 -2.38
N GLU A 154 5.36 -4.36 -1.15
CA GLU A 154 5.23 -5.57 -0.36
C GLU A 154 4.07 -5.49 0.63
N ALA A 155 3.21 -6.51 0.61
CA ALA A 155 2.05 -6.62 1.48
C ALA A 155 2.40 -7.07 2.91
N GLY A 156 1.56 -6.66 3.85
CA GLY A 156 1.58 -7.09 5.24
C GLY A 156 2.24 -6.11 6.20
N ARG A 157 1.88 -6.22 7.48
CA ARG A 157 2.36 -5.34 8.55
C ARG A 157 3.87 -5.37 8.72
N ALA A 158 4.50 -6.53 8.52
CA ALA A 158 5.94 -6.68 8.60
C ALA A 158 6.66 -5.84 7.54
N ALA A 159 6.11 -5.78 6.32
CA ALA A 159 6.64 -4.93 5.25
C ALA A 159 6.45 -3.45 5.59
N ALA A 160 5.25 -3.05 6.04
CA ALA A 160 4.97 -1.69 6.45
C ALA A 160 5.94 -1.18 7.54
N ARG A 161 6.26 -2.00 8.56
CA ARG A 161 7.22 -1.66 9.63
C ARG A 161 8.67 -1.58 9.16
N ARG A 162 9.01 -2.14 7.99
CA ARG A 162 10.32 -1.98 7.35
C ARG A 162 10.43 -0.71 6.52
N ALA A 163 9.32 0.00 6.28
CA ALA A 163 9.35 1.30 5.64
C ALA A 163 10.33 2.24 6.37
N ARG A 164 11.12 2.97 5.60
CA ARG A 164 12.07 3.96 6.11
C ARG A 164 11.76 5.32 5.51
N ASP A 165 12.00 6.37 6.30
CA ASP A 165 11.90 7.73 5.83
C ASP A 165 13.15 8.14 5.02
N LEU A 166 13.26 9.43 4.69
CA LEU A 166 14.36 9.97 3.88
C LEU A 166 15.71 10.01 4.60
N VAL A 167 15.75 9.87 5.92
CA VAL A 167 16.99 9.85 6.71
C VAL A 167 17.33 8.45 7.23
N GLY A 168 16.47 7.47 7.00
CA GLY A 168 16.68 6.06 7.33
C GLY A 168 16.00 5.62 8.63
N ASP A 169 15.18 6.47 9.23
CA ASP A 169 14.41 6.14 10.42
C ASP A 169 13.14 5.34 10.05
N PRO A 170 12.55 4.56 10.97
CA PRO A 170 11.29 3.87 10.74
C PRO A 170 10.18 4.86 10.36
N LEU A 171 9.52 4.64 9.22
CA LEU A 171 8.43 5.50 8.76
C LEU A 171 7.12 5.18 9.49
N CYS A 172 6.79 3.89 9.63
CA CYS A 172 5.59 3.46 10.34
C CYS A 172 5.89 3.15 11.82
N PRO A 173 4.97 3.51 12.73
CA PRO A 173 5.02 3.11 14.15
C PRO A 173 4.73 1.61 14.37
#